data_AF-A0A2V3HSH4-F1
#
_entry.id   AF-A0A2V3HSH4-F1
#
_cell.length_a   1.000
_cell.length_b   1.000
_cell.length_c   1.000
_cell.angle_alpha   90.00
_cell.angle_beta   90.00
_cell.angle_gamma   90.00
#
_symmetry.space_group_name_H-M   'P 1'
#
loop_
_entity.id
_entity.type
_entity.pdbx_description
1 polymer ?
#
loop_
_entity_poly.entity_id
_entity_poly.type
_entity_poly.pdbx_seq_one_letter_code
_entity_poly.pdbx_strand_id
1 'polypeptide(L)'
;MRARYAVPLALLILTGGWWAAQDPSRLGPVWDVLEEHVGVIVDDAELVQLQPNERWLVIVIDFPTAPVSPTRNIERANTILTGASGGDDYIWQLSGEQSSLTVDVLPDVYHASKNVQHWGADADGERDIGETGSDGPAGLAADVLRNSLGGVDLSPYDLNGDNWVDRVLLLHTANAQEDSGGSGTIWSHFGALPVPVVVGDMRFDHYTIASFDSGLGTIMHEMLHQMGSIDLYDVHGLGTGEDWNGVGDWDIMASGNWNGDGRTPALPSLASLDLIGADRITEVVMGTYSQSYILRPLSNRGTGLEIALGPDERVLMSYRADSGFDSKLPGAGLLVTIQDESVGAIDQNLVNTDPQMPWLYVLEADGDDGLLNGADQGVEGDLFQEGDKFGAEGRPITDHRGRKVSWTAEVVSMNDQQLVVNFSGGGSPGFDVLQPHQPVQLLPGEGIPVSWSLVGSSSCSPDLSLVSTDGRQVTFDGSGDTLSSENPSADYEINWQGQGIAGTAGRLVGNATCAPEGAGIQLDIPWYVIG
;
A
#
# COMPACT_ATOMS: atom_id res chain seq x y z
N MET A 1 11.42 -4.48 -44.19
CA MET A 1 10.26 -4.84 -45.05
C MET A 1 10.36 -4.13 -46.39
N ARG A 2 10.02 -4.79 -47.52
CA ARG A 2 9.93 -4.11 -48.83
C ARG A 2 8.81 -3.04 -48.77
N ALA A 3 9.03 -1.85 -49.32
CA ALA A 3 8.07 -0.72 -49.29
C ALA A 3 6.63 -1.09 -49.73
N ARG A 4 6.49 -2.14 -50.54
CA ARG A 4 5.22 -2.69 -51.03
C ARG A 4 4.33 -3.30 -49.94
N TYR A 5 4.90 -3.66 -48.79
CA TYR A 5 4.18 -4.21 -47.62
C TYR A 5 4.16 -3.24 -46.42
N ALA A 6 5.14 -2.33 -46.35
CA ALA A 6 5.22 -1.36 -45.27
C ALA A 6 4.13 -0.28 -45.35
N VAL A 7 3.80 0.20 -46.57
CA VAL A 7 2.78 1.25 -46.76
C VAL A 7 1.36 0.76 -46.45
N PRO A 8 0.91 -0.43 -46.92
CA PRO A 8 -0.39 -0.96 -46.53
C PRO A 8 -0.51 -1.23 -45.03
N LEU A 9 0.55 -1.73 -44.39
CA LEU A 9 0.57 -2.02 -42.96
C LEU A 9 0.52 -0.73 -42.12
N ALA A 10 1.29 0.29 -42.50
CA ALA A 10 1.26 1.60 -41.84
C ALA A 10 -0.12 2.27 -41.99
N LEU A 11 -0.75 2.16 -43.16
CA LEU A 11 -2.13 2.65 -43.35
C LEU A 11 -3.11 1.88 -42.47
N LEU A 12 -2.97 0.55 -42.34
CA LEU A 12 -3.80 -0.28 -41.48
C LEU A 12 -3.67 0.12 -40.01
N ILE A 13 -2.45 0.33 -39.53
CA ILE A 13 -2.16 0.79 -38.16
C ILE A 13 -2.74 2.19 -37.93
N LEU A 14 -2.54 3.13 -38.87
CA LEU A 14 -3.08 4.48 -38.75
C LEU A 14 -4.61 4.51 -38.79
N THR A 15 -5.24 3.67 -39.63
CA THR A 15 -6.69 3.54 -39.64
C THR A 15 -7.22 2.85 -38.39
N GLY A 16 -6.50 1.87 -37.85
CA GLY A 16 -6.84 1.20 -36.60
C GLY A 16 -6.74 2.16 -35.40
N GLY A 17 -5.66 2.94 -35.34
CA GLY A 17 -5.46 3.97 -34.32
C GLY A 17 -6.50 5.09 -34.42
N TRP A 18 -6.83 5.55 -35.63
CA TRP A 18 -7.90 6.54 -35.84
C TRP A 18 -9.29 5.99 -35.48
N TRP A 19 -9.54 4.70 -35.77
CA TRP A 19 -10.80 4.04 -35.44
C TRP A 19 -10.97 3.82 -33.93
N ALA A 20 -9.89 3.46 -33.24
CA ALA A 20 -9.86 3.35 -31.78
C ALA A 20 -10.00 4.71 -31.08
N ALA A 21 -9.38 5.76 -31.62
CA ALA A 21 -9.44 7.11 -31.05
C ALA A 21 -10.84 7.74 -31.09
N GLN A 22 -11.75 7.26 -31.94
CA GLN A 22 -13.13 7.78 -31.98
C GLN A 22 -14.04 7.19 -30.91
N ASP A 23 -13.70 6.02 -30.38
CA ASP A 23 -14.52 5.34 -29.37
C ASP A 23 -13.64 4.30 -28.63
N PRO A 24 -12.92 4.73 -27.57
CA PRO A 24 -12.01 3.87 -26.83
C PRO A 24 -12.70 2.64 -26.20
N SER A 25 -14.01 2.71 -25.93
CA SER A 25 -14.80 1.62 -25.36
C SER A 25 -14.85 0.36 -26.24
N ARG A 26 -14.53 0.48 -27.53
CA ARG A 26 -14.51 -0.63 -28.50
C ARG A 26 -13.27 -1.52 -28.39
N LEU A 27 -12.24 -1.06 -27.71
CA LEU A 27 -11.04 -1.84 -27.45
C LEU A 27 -11.24 -2.84 -26.30
N GLY A 28 -12.14 -2.56 -25.36
CA GLY A 28 -12.43 -3.43 -24.21
C GLY A 28 -12.66 -4.89 -24.62
N PRO A 29 -13.62 -5.20 -25.50
CA PRO A 29 -13.88 -6.57 -25.94
C PRO A 29 -12.72 -7.23 -26.70
N VAL A 30 -11.77 -6.46 -27.24
CA VAL A 30 -10.58 -6.98 -27.93
C VAL A 30 -9.49 -7.30 -26.92
N TRP A 31 -9.34 -6.48 -25.88
CA TRP A 31 -8.47 -6.76 -24.74
C TRP A 31 -8.99 -7.93 -23.91
N ASP A 32 -10.29 -8.00 -23.64
CA ASP A 32 -10.93 -9.13 -22.95
C ASP A 32 -10.66 -10.46 -23.69
N VAL A 33 -10.75 -10.46 -25.02
CA VAL A 33 -10.46 -11.65 -25.85
C VAL A 33 -8.96 -11.97 -25.89
N LEU A 34 -8.09 -10.96 -25.84
CA LEU A 34 -6.64 -11.15 -25.75
C LEU A 34 -6.23 -11.68 -24.38
N GLU A 35 -6.81 -11.19 -23.28
CA GLU A 35 -6.63 -11.73 -21.93
C GLU A 35 -7.17 -13.16 -21.83
N GLU A 36 -8.36 -13.43 -22.38
CA GLU A 36 -8.95 -14.77 -22.40
C GLU A 36 -8.14 -15.80 -23.22
N HIS A 37 -7.42 -15.36 -24.28
CA HIS A 37 -6.61 -16.23 -25.14
C HIS A 37 -5.10 -16.21 -24.85
N VAL A 38 -4.62 -15.26 -24.03
CA VAL A 38 -3.26 -15.18 -23.50
C VAL A 38 -3.22 -15.62 -22.03
N GLY A 39 -4.26 -16.31 -21.56
CA GLY A 39 -4.23 -17.16 -20.38
C GLY A 39 -3.18 -18.27 -20.54
N VAL A 40 -1.91 -17.91 -20.43
CA VAL A 40 -0.88 -18.77 -19.86
C VAL A 40 -1.46 -19.13 -18.51
N ILE A 41 -1.79 -20.40 -18.29
CA ILE A 41 -1.94 -20.92 -16.94
C ILE A 41 -0.54 -20.75 -16.35
N VAL A 42 -0.31 -19.61 -15.70
CA VAL A 42 0.85 -19.44 -14.84
C VAL A 42 0.44 -20.18 -13.56
N ASP A 43 1.12 -21.30 -13.32
CA ASP A 43 0.96 -22.11 -12.11
C ASP A 43 1.73 -21.38 -11.00
N ASP A 44 1.30 -20.17 -10.67
CA ASP A 44 1.90 -19.28 -9.68
C ASP A 44 1.35 -19.64 -8.30
N ALA A 45 2.20 -19.56 -7.28
CA ALA A 45 1.77 -19.79 -5.91
C ALA A 45 0.94 -18.59 -5.41
N GLU A 46 -0.22 -18.86 -4.81
CA GLU A 46 -0.97 -17.82 -4.11
C GLU A 46 -0.25 -17.46 -2.80
N LEU A 47 0.02 -16.18 -2.56
CA LEU A 47 0.62 -15.77 -1.30
C LEU A 47 -0.35 -15.99 -0.13
N VAL A 48 0.11 -16.73 0.86
CA VAL A 48 -0.67 -17.01 2.07
C VAL A 48 -0.45 -15.90 3.09
N GLN A 49 -1.53 -15.21 3.47
CA GLN A 49 -1.57 -14.24 4.56
C GLN A 49 -1.04 -14.80 5.90
N LEU A 50 -0.86 -13.94 6.90
CA LEU A 50 -0.39 -14.31 8.23
C LEU A 50 -1.24 -15.44 8.84
N GLN A 51 -0.56 -16.50 9.27
CA GLN A 51 -1.17 -17.66 9.91
C GLN A 51 -1.02 -17.61 11.45
N PRO A 52 -1.93 -18.22 12.22
CA PRO A 52 -1.76 -18.31 13.68
C PRO A 52 -0.52 -19.12 14.11
N ASN A 53 -0.09 -20.07 13.28
CA ASN A 53 1.11 -20.87 13.48
C ASN A 53 2.03 -20.69 12.28
N GLU A 54 2.84 -19.64 12.32
CA GLU A 54 3.83 -19.36 11.29
C GLU A 54 5.02 -20.33 11.43
N ARG A 55 5.54 -20.79 10.30
CA ARG A 55 6.72 -21.64 10.26
C ARG A 55 7.62 -21.29 9.09
N TRP A 56 8.84 -20.87 9.38
CA TRP A 56 9.77 -20.38 8.36
C TRP A 56 10.94 -21.32 8.15
N LEU A 57 11.23 -21.64 6.89
CA LEU A 57 12.45 -22.36 6.49
C LEU A 57 13.57 -21.36 6.24
N VAL A 58 14.70 -21.49 6.96
CA VAL A 58 15.84 -20.58 6.83
C VAL A 58 17.09 -21.34 6.39
N ILE A 59 17.73 -20.86 5.32
CA ILE A 59 18.94 -21.46 4.76
C ILE A 59 20.06 -20.44 4.83
N VAL A 60 21.15 -20.78 5.53
CA VAL A 60 22.34 -19.93 5.60
C VAL A 60 23.24 -20.22 4.41
N ILE A 61 23.62 -19.17 3.69
CA ILE A 61 24.46 -19.24 2.49
C ILE A 61 25.79 -18.54 2.77
N ASP A 62 26.89 -19.18 2.41
CA ASP A 62 28.19 -18.51 2.34
C ASP A 62 28.79 -18.52 0.94
N PHE A 63 29.81 -17.67 0.76
CA PHE A 63 30.50 -17.51 -0.52
C PHE A 63 32.00 -17.73 -0.34
N PRO A 64 32.75 -18.11 -1.39
CA PRO A 64 34.19 -18.32 -1.27
C PRO A 64 34.96 -17.08 -0.76
N THR A 65 34.53 -15.86 -1.10
CA THR A 65 35.10 -14.60 -0.60
C THR A 65 34.45 -14.06 0.68
N ALA A 66 33.35 -14.66 1.13
CA ALA A 66 32.65 -14.29 2.36
C ALA A 66 32.21 -15.59 3.07
N PRO A 67 33.15 -16.39 3.60
CA PRO A 67 32.79 -17.59 4.34
C PRO A 67 32.08 -17.23 5.65
N VAL A 68 31.42 -18.21 6.27
CA VAL A 68 30.84 -18.01 7.60
C VAL A 68 31.84 -17.46 8.61
N SER A 69 31.33 -16.61 9.50
CA SER A 69 32.11 -15.94 10.55
C SER A 69 31.36 -16.01 11.89
N PRO A 70 31.99 -15.62 13.02
CA PRO A 70 31.29 -15.56 14.30
C PRO A 70 30.06 -14.64 14.31
N THR A 71 29.99 -13.68 13.37
CA THR A 71 28.87 -12.73 13.26
C THR A 71 27.94 -13.02 12.09
N ARG A 72 28.22 -14.06 11.29
CA ARG A 72 27.44 -14.44 10.09
C ARG A 72 27.47 -15.96 9.95
N ASN A 73 26.58 -16.64 10.68
CA ASN A 73 26.49 -18.09 10.76
C ASN A 73 25.09 -18.53 11.26
N ILE A 74 24.88 -19.83 11.40
CA ILE A 74 23.61 -20.41 11.87
C ILE A 74 23.23 -19.95 13.29
N GLU A 75 24.19 -19.86 14.22
CA GLU A 75 23.91 -19.38 15.59
C GLU A 75 23.43 -17.92 15.58
N ARG A 76 24.03 -17.09 14.72
CA ARG A 76 23.61 -15.71 14.53
C ARG A 76 22.22 -15.64 13.91
N ALA A 77 21.90 -16.48 12.92
CA ALA A 77 20.57 -16.52 12.30
C ALA A 77 19.50 -16.81 13.36
N ASN A 78 19.72 -17.83 14.20
CA ASN A 78 18.86 -18.12 15.35
C ASN A 78 18.77 -16.93 16.31
N THR A 79 19.88 -16.25 16.58
CA THR A 79 19.86 -15.07 17.48
C THR A 79 19.03 -13.90 16.93
N ILE A 80 19.09 -13.66 15.62
CA ILE A 80 18.30 -12.58 14.98
C ILE A 80 16.83 -12.94 14.94
N LEU A 81 16.50 -14.20 14.63
CA LEU A 81 15.13 -14.61 14.35
C LEU A 81 14.37 -15.12 15.57
N THR A 82 15.05 -15.70 16.57
CA THR A 82 14.43 -16.31 17.77
C THR A 82 15.09 -15.87 19.08
N GLY A 83 15.97 -14.85 19.03
CA GLY A 83 16.59 -14.28 20.21
C GLY A 83 15.69 -13.23 20.87
N ALA A 84 16.20 -12.55 21.89
CA ALA A 84 15.46 -11.46 22.52
C ALA A 84 15.16 -10.34 21.50
N SER A 85 13.88 -9.96 21.39
CA SER A 85 13.38 -9.06 20.36
C SER A 85 13.73 -9.56 18.96
N GLY A 86 13.59 -10.86 18.72
CA GLY A 86 13.83 -11.50 17.43
C GLY A 86 12.64 -11.36 16.48
N GLY A 87 12.74 -12.00 15.31
CA GLY A 87 11.64 -12.09 14.35
C GLY A 87 10.39 -12.76 14.94
N ASP A 88 10.58 -13.73 15.84
CA ASP A 88 9.50 -14.39 16.57
C ASP A 88 8.73 -13.44 17.51
N ASP A 89 9.44 -12.64 18.30
CA ASP A 89 8.86 -11.58 19.12
C ASP A 89 8.15 -10.53 18.24
N TYR A 90 8.67 -10.25 17.04
CA TYR A 90 8.08 -9.30 16.09
C TYR A 90 6.75 -9.80 15.53
N ILE A 91 6.70 -11.04 15.00
CA ILE A 91 5.45 -11.67 14.53
C ILE A 91 4.42 -11.76 15.67
N TRP A 92 4.87 -12.09 16.88
CA TRP A 92 4.00 -12.15 18.04
C TRP A 92 3.40 -10.77 18.39
N GLN A 93 4.20 -9.70 18.40
CA GLN A 93 3.72 -8.35 18.72
C GLN A 93 2.86 -7.75 17.59
N LEU A 94 3.27 -7.87 16.32
CA LEU A 94 2.52 -7.32 15.18
C LEU A 94 1.14 -7.95 15.06
N SER A 95 1.01 -9.24 15.42
CA SER A 95 -0.26 -9.96 15.37
C SER A 95 -1.16 -9.73 16.59
N GLY A 96 -0.71 -8.95 17.57
CA GLY A 96 -1.46 -8.74 18.81
C GLY A 96 -1.55 -10.02 19.65
N GLU A 97 -0.48 -10.81 19.62
CA GLU A 97 -0.34 -12.11 20.27
C GLU A 97 -1.25 -13.22 19.69
N GLN A 98 -1.68 -13.07 18.43
CA GLN A 98 -2.52 -14.07 17.74
C GLN A 98 -1.72 -15.05 16.89
N SER A 99 -0.51 -14.68 16.47
CA SER A 99 0.41 -15.53 15.72
C SER A 99 1.64 -15.87 16.56
N SER A 100 2.17 -17.07 16.34
CA SER A 100 3.45 -17.51 16.86
C SER A 100 4.32 -18.02 15.72
N LEU A 101 5.60 -17.66 15.76
CA LEU A 101 6.57 -18.03 14.72
C LEU A 101 7.49 -19.15 15.22
N THR A 102 7.56 -20.23 14.46
CA THR A 102 8.62 -21.24 14.57
C THR A 102 9.62 -21.07 13.42
N VAL A 103 10.91 -20.98 13.73
CA VAL A 103 11.96 -20.82 12.73
C VAL A 103 12.82 -22.07 12.68
N ASP A 104 12.89 -22.71 11.52
CA ASP A 104 13.78 -23.84 11.27
C ASP A 104 14.98 -23.37 10.44
N VAL A 105 16.07 -23.07 11.13
CA VAL A 105 17.36 -22.82 10.48
C VAL A 105 18.02 -24.16 10.16
N LEU A 106 18.30 -24.42 8.88
CA LEU A 106 19.00 -25.65 8.50
C LEU A 106 20.37 -25.75 9.19
N PRO A 107 20.77 -26.95 9.65
CA PRO A 107 21.99 -27.14 10.43
C PRO A 107 23.26 -27.08 9.58
N ASP A 108 23.13 -27.21 8.26
CA ASP A 108 24.23 -27.16 7.32
C ASP A 108 24.19 -25.85 6.53
N VAL A 109 25.36 -25.23 6.38
CA VAL A 109 25.53 -24.02 5.56
C VAL A 109 25.63 -24.43 4.10
N TYR A 110 24.88 -23.74 3.23
CA TYR A 110 25.04 -23.88 1.80
C TYR A 110 26.25 -23.08 1.31
N HIS A 111 27.24 -23.78 0.75
CA HIS A 111 28.45 -23.16 0.21
C HIS A 111 28.28 -22.85 -1.27
N ALA A 112 28.05 -21.58 -1.62
CA ALA A 112 27.87 -21.17 -3.00
C ALA A 112 29.14 -21.46 -3.83
N SER A 113 28.96 -21.97 -5.05
CA SER A 113 30.09 -22.32 -5.93
C SER A 113 30.82 -21.11 -6.52
N LYS A 114 30.18 -19.94 -6.46
CA LYS A 114 30.64 -18.65 -6.99
C LYS A 114 30.57 -17.58 -5.90
N ASN A 115 31.30 -16.48 -6.08
CA ASN A 115 31.23 -15.33 -5.16
C ASN A 115 29.93 -14.56 -5.36
N VAL A 116 29.56 -13.73 -4.37
CA VAL A 116 28.35 -12.90 -4.40
C VAL A 116 28.23 -12.05 -5.67
N GLN A 117 29.34 -11.52 -6.20
CA GLN A 117 29.37 -10.75 -7.45
C GLN A 117 28.86 -11.51 -8.68
N HIS A 118 28.97 -12.84 -8.70
CA HIS A 118 28.41 -13.62 -9.79
C HIS A 118 26.89 -13.47 -9.86
N TRP A 119 26.24 -13.27 -8.71
CA TRP A 119 24.79 -13.26 -8.55
C TRP A 119 24.24 -11.84 -8.42
N GLY A 120 24.87 -10.97 -7.63
CA GLY A 120 24.41 -9.60 -7.33
C GLY A 120 25.21 -8.50 -8.02
N ALA A 121 25.63 -8.70 -9.27
CA ALA A 121 26.26 -7.62 -10.03
C ALA A 121 25.21 -6.75 -10.72
N ASP A 122 25.30 -5.44 -10.55
CA ASP A 122 24.51 -4.48 -11.31
C ASP A 122 24.96 -4.45 -12.78
N ALA A 123 24.01 -4.26 -13.70
CA ALA A 123 24.29 -4.07 -15.12
C ALA A 123 23.30 -3.06 -15.73
N ASP A 124 23.81 -2.19 -16.61
CA ASP A 124 22.99 -1.23 -17.40
C ASP A 124 22.05 -0.32 -16.58
N GLY A 125 22.39 -0.07 -15.30
CA GLY A 125 21.59 0.77 -14.40
C GLY A 125 20.52 -0.01 -13.62
N GLU A 126 20.41 -1.31 -13.85
CA GLU A 126 19.55 -2.23 -13.10
C GLU A 126 20.40 -2.98 -12.06
N ARG A 127 19.82 -3.14 -10.86
CA ARG A 127 20.46 -3.87 -9.76
C ARG A 127 20.34 -5.38 -9.98
N ASP A 128 21.25 -6.14 -9.39
CA ASP A 128 21.07 -7.59 -9.22
C ASP A 128 20.81 -8.40 -10.51
N ILE A 129 21.31 -7.92 -11.65
CA ILE A 129 21.28 -8.66 -12.92
C ILE A 129 22.18 -9.90 -12.87
N GLY A 130 23.27 -9.81 -12.12
CA GLY A 130 24.29 -10.84 -12.02
C GLY A 130 25.17 -10.94 -13.27
N GLU A 131 26.18 -11.80 -13.21
CA GLU A 131 27.03 -12.10 -14.36
C GLU A 131 26.26 -12.95 -15.39
N THR A 132 26.65 -12.90 -16.66
CA THR A 132 26.00 -13.67 -17.72
C THR A 132 25.86 -15.16 -17.37
N GLY A 133 24.63 -15.66 -17.36
CA GLY A 133 24.30 -17.05 -17.07
C GLY A 133 24.18 -17.39 -15.58
N SER A 134 24.14 -16.38 -14.71
CA SER A 134 23.86 -16.55 -13.27
C SER A 134 22.37 -16.53 -12.94
N ASP A 135 21.54 -15.92 -13.80
CA ASP A 135 20.13 -15.59 -13.51
C ASP A 135 19.95 -14.76 -12.21
N GLY A 136 20.97 -13.96 -11.86
CA GLY A 136 20.93 -13.06 -10.72
C GLY A 136 20.78 -13.77 -9.36
N PRO A 137 20.22 -13.09 -8.35
CA PRO A 137 19.88 -13.68 -7.07
C PRO A 137 18.85 -14.82 -7.18
N ALA A 138 17.95 -14.78 -8.16
CA ALA A 138 16.97 -15.84 -8.39
C ALA A 138 17.64 -17.16 -8.82
N GLY A 139 18.70 -17.08 -9.62
CA GLY A 139 19.53 -18.25 -9.95
C GLY A 139 20.26 -18.82 -8.73
N LEU A 140 20.80 -17.96 -7.84
CA LEU A 140 21.36 -18.40 -6.56
C LEU A 140 20.31 -19.09 -5.70
N ALA A 141 19.12 -18.51 -5.57
CA ALA A 141 18.01 -19.09 -4.83
C ALA A 141 17.62 -20.47 -5.37
N ALA A 142 17.47 -20.58 -6.69
CA ALA A 142 17.16 -21.85 -7.33
C ALA A 142 18.24 -22.92 -7.10
N ASP A 143 19.52 -22.53 -7.14
CA ASP A 143 20.64 -23.43 -6.82
C ASP A 143 20.61 -23.88 -5.36
N VAL A 144 20.37 -22.96 -4.42
CA VAL A 144 20.31 -23.26 -2.98
C VAL A 144 19.16 -24.23 -2.70
N LEU A 145 17.96 -23.94 -3.18
CA LEU A 145 16.75 -24.75 -2.94
C LEU A 145 16.92 -26.17 -3.50
N ARG A 146 17.43 -26.31 -4.73
CA ARG A 146 17.64 -27.63 -5.36
C ARG A 146 18.69 -28.48 -4.65
N ASN A 147 19.75 -27.85 -4.16
CA ASN A 147 20.95 -28.56 -3.72
C ASN A 147 21.07 -28.71 -2.20
N SER A 148 20.33 -27.95 -1.39
CA SER A 148 20.38 -28.01 0.08
C SER A 148 19.22 -28.79 0.72
N LEU A 149 18.11 -28.99 0.01
CA LEU A 149 16.86 -29.54 0.58
C LEU A 149 16.68 -31.05 0.33
N GLY A 150 17.70 -31.74 -0.17
CA GLY A 150 17.65 -33.17 -0.43
C GLY A 150 17.37 -34.00 0.83
N GLY A 151 16.15 -34.54 0.95
CA GLY A 151 15.74 -35.34 2.10
C GLY A 151 15.22 -34.55 3.30
N VAL A 152 15.06 -33.23 3.17
CA VAL A 152 14.36 -32.39 4.14
C VAL A 152 12.85 -32.58 3.96
N ASP A 153 12.12 -32.71 5.07
CA ASP A 153 10.65 -32.71 5.04
C ASP A 153 10.16 -31.27 4.91
N LEU A 154 9.57 -30.95 3.75
CA LEU A 154 9.11 -29.61 3.40
C LEU A 154 7.61 -29.40 3.66
N SER A 155 6.88 -30.46 4.01
CA SER A 155 5.43 -30.38 4.31
C SER A 155 5.06 -29.38 5.41
N PRO A 156 5.90 -29.07 6.42
CA PRO A 156 5.55 -28.08 7.43
C PRO A 156 5.56 -26.61 6.95
N TYR A 157 6.10 -26.34 5.76
CA TYR A 157 6.21 -24.98 5.21
C TYR A 157 5.15 -24.68 4.14
N ASP A 158 4.25 -25.62 3.90
CA ASP A 158 3.02 -25.48 3.12
C ASP A 158 1.87 -25.29 4.10
N LEU A 159 1.55 -24.03 4.33
CA LEU A 159 0.62 -23.55 5.35
C LEU A 159 -0.84 -23.67 4.88
N ASN A 160 -1.10 -23.74 3.57
CA ASN A 160 -2.45 -23.82 3.00
C ASN A 160 -2.79 -25.22 2.40
N GLY A 161 -1.81 -26.11 2.23
CA GLY A 161 -1.96 -27.48 1.74
C GLY A 161 -1.99 -27.62 0.21
N ASP A 162 -1.44 -26.68 -0.55
CA ASP A 162 -1.47 -26.66 -2.02
C ASP A 162 -0.20 -27.26 -2.68
N ASN A 163 0.77 -27.71 -1.88
CA ASN A 163 2.10 -28.21 -2.25
C ASN A 163 3.12 -27.14 -2.68
N TRP A 164 2.86 -25.86 -2.42
CA TRP A 164 3.83 -24.78 -2.48
C TRP A 164 4.42 -24.49 -1.10
N VAL A 165 5.70 -24.11 -1.05
CA VAL A 165 6.33 -23.65 0.18
C VAL A 165 6.09 -22.14 0.33
N ASP A 166 5.41 -21.74 1.40
CA ASP A 166 4.95 -20.37 1.61
C ASP A 166 6.02 -19.46 2.22
N ARG A 167 6.88 -20.02 3.09
CA ARG A 167 7.80 -19.27 3.95
C ARG A 167 9.25 -19.73 3.81
N VAL A 168 10.06 -19.00 3.05
CA VAL A 168 11.49 -19.31 2.87
C VAL A 168 12.38 -18.08 2.93
N LEU A 169 13.42 -18.14 3.77
CA LEU A 169 14.43 -17.11 3.91
C LEU A 169 15.82 -17.64 3.57
N LEU A 170 16.48 -16.99 2.63
CA LEU A 170 17.87 -17.21 2.26
C LEU A 170 18.74 -16.13 2.92
N LEU A 171 19.53 -16.50 3.93
CA LEU A 171 20.34 -15.56 4.69
C LEU A 171 21.82 -15.71 4.37
N HIS A 172 22.43 -14.68 3.78
CA HIS A 172 23.78 -14.80 3.23
C HIS A 172 24.84 -13.98 3.98
N THR A 173 26.09 -14.47 3.95
CA THR A 173 27.23 -13.90 4.70
C THR A 173 27.94 -12.73 4.00
N ALA A 174 27.68 -12.48 2.72
CA ALA A 174 28.21 -11.30 2.03
C ALA A 174 27.59 -10.00 2.55
N ASN A 175 28.30 -8.89 2.40
CA ASN A 175 27.75 -7.57 2.74
C ASN A 175 26.51 -7.27 1.87
N ALA A 176 25.58 -6.47 2.38
CA ALA A 176 24.36 -6.09 1.69
C ALA A 176 24.59 -4.86 0.79
N GLN A 177 23.98 -4.81 -0.39
CA GLN A 177 24.15 -3.67 -1.29
C GLN A 177 23.55 -2.38 -0.70
N GLU A 178 22.42 -2.50 -0.02
CA GLU A 178 21.74 -1.43 0.71
C GLU A 178 22.55 -0.91 1.91
N ASP A 179 23.46 -1.73 2.46
CA ASP A 179 24.35 -1.39 3.57
C ASP A 179 25.82 -1.45 3.15
N SER A 180 26.21 -0.58 2.21
CA SER A 180 27.60 -0.32 1.79
C SER A 180 28.36 -1.46 1.09
N GLY A 181 27.69 -2.55 0.70
CA GLY A 181 28.28 -3.70 0.00
C GLY A 181 28.76 -3.40 -1.44
N GLY A 182 28.20 -2.36 -2.06
CA GLY A 182 28.54 -1.91 -3.41
C GLY A 182 27.80 -2.67 -4.52
N SER A 183 27.92 -2.22 -5.77
CA SER A 183 27.17 -2.70 -6.95
C SER A 183 27.49 -4.14 -7.42
N GLY A 184 28.19 -4.92 -6.60
CA GLY A 184 28.57 -6.30 -6.86
C GLY A 184 28.14 -7.24 -5.74
N THR A 185 27.24 -6.78 -4.88
CA THR A 185 26.62 -7.55 -3.80
C THR A 185 25.12 -7.53 -4.00
N ILE A 186 24.43 -8.48 -3.37
CA ILE A 186 22.98 -8.61 -3.50
C ILE A 186 22.28 -7.53 -2.67
N TRP A 187 21.27 -6.88 -3.23
CA TRP A 187 20.30 -6.08 -2.49
C TRP A 187 19.25 -7.01 -1.88
N SER A 188 18.95 -6.89 -0.59
CA SER A 188 17.94 -7.77 0.04
C SER A 188 16.57 -7.57 -0.59
N HIS A 189 15.87 -8.65 -0.95
CA HIS A 189 14.55 -8.57 -1.58
C HIS A 189 13.74 -9.86 -1.42
N PHE A 190 12.42 -9.73 -1.52
CA PHE A 190 11.48 -10.76 -1.95
C PHE A 190 11.37 -10.76 -3.49
N GLY A 191 11.36 -11.94 -4.11
CA GLY A 191 11.23 -12.06 -5.55
C GLY A 191 10.72 -13.41 -6.02
N ALA A 192 10.20 -13.42 -7.25
CA ALA A 192 9.77 -14.64 -7.92
C ALA A 192 10.95 -15.42 -8.51
N LEU A 193 10.81 -16.74 -8.55
CA LEU A 193 11.68 -17.64 -9.30
C LEU A 193 11.20 -17.65 -10.76
N PRO A 194 12.07 -17.37 -11.75
CA PRO A 194 11.68 -17.38 -13.17
C PRO A 194 11.08 -18.71 -13.65
N VAL A 195 11.44 -19.80 -12.96
CA VAL A 195 10.87 -21.13 -13.15
C VAL A 195 10.73 -21.78 -11.77
N PRO A 196 9.55 -22.33 -11.44
CA PRO A 196 9.34 -23.03 -10.18
C PRO A 196 10.40 -24.10 -9.89
N VAL A 197 10.86 -24.15 -8.66
CA VAL A 197 11.82 -25.16 -8.19
C VAL A 197 11.05 -26.29 -7.52
N VAL A 198 11.24 -27.52 -8.01
CA VAL A 198 10.59 -28.72 -7.45
C VAL A 198 11.57 -29.51 -6.59
N VAL A 199 11.20 -29.80 -5.35
CA VAL A 199 11.96 -30.62 -4.40
C VAL A 199 11.05 -31.68 -3.80
N GLY A 200 11.21 -32.94 -4.25
CA GLY A 200 10.29 -34.01 -3.87
C GLY A 200 8.89 -33.75 -4.44
N ASP A 201 7.90 -33.69 -3.55
CA ASP A 201 6.51 -33.38 -3.91
C ASP A 201 6.16 -31.88 -3.76
N MET A 202 7.09 -31.08 -3.22
CA MET A 202 6.90 -29.66 -2.94
C MET A 202 7.49 -28.77 -4.04
N ARG A 203 6.97 -27.54 -4.12
CA ARG A 203 7.39 -26.54 -5.11
C ARG A 203 7.67 -25.20 -4.45
N PHE A 204 8.51 -24.41 -5.10
CA PHE A 204 8.82 -23.02 -4.72
C PHE A 204 8.58 -22.15 -5.94
N ASP A 205 7.85 -21.06 -5.75
CA ASP A 205 7.60 -20.05 -6.77
C ASP A 205 8.32 -18.73 -6.47
N HIS A 206 8.60 -18.47 -5.19
CA HIS A 206 9.26 -17.26 -4.72
C HIS A 206 10.36 -17.58 -3.71
N TYR A 207 11.14 -16.54 -3.38
CA TYR A 207 12.13 -16.57 -2.32
C TYR A 207 12.27 -15.18 -1.68
N THR A 208 12.73 -15.15 -0.44
CA THR A 208 13.29 -13.95 0.17
C THR A 208 14.78 -14.17 0.39
N ILE A 209 15.61 -13.20 0.02
CA ILE A 209 17.05 -13.21 0.26
C ILE A 209 17.47 -11.95 1.01
N ALA A 210 18.31 -12.11 2.03
CA ALA A 210 18.86 -11.00 2.79
C ALA A 210 20.29 -11.26 3.24
N SER A 211 21.02 -10.18 3.55
CA SER A 211 22.30 -10.27 4.24
C SER A 211 22.12 -10.31 5.75
N PHE A 212 23.08 -10.92 6.46
CA PHE A 212 23.21 -10.71 7.91
C PHE A 212 23.44 -9.24 8.30
N ASP A 213 24.00 -8.43 7.39
CA ASP A 213 24.29 -7.02 7.65
C ASP A 213 23.05 -6.12 7.51
N SER A 214 22.01 -6.56 6.79
CA SER A 214 20.77 -5.80 6.57
C SER A 214 19.97 -5.55 7.85
N GLY A 215 20.22 -6.32 8.91
CA GLY A 215 19.52 -6.18 10.19
C GLY A 215 18.17 -6.90 10.24
N LEU A 216 17.52 -6.85 11.41
CA LEU A 216 16.23 -7.51 11.61
C LEU A 216 15.13 -6.85 10.77
N GLY A 217 15.12 -5.52 10.71
CA GLY A 217 14.08 -4.75 10.03
C GLY A 217 13.96 -5.09 8.55
N THR A 218 15.06 -5.08 7.80
CA THR A 218 15.06 -5.51 6.40
C THR A 218 14.64 -6.97 6.24
N ILE A 219 15.15 -7.88 7.09
CA ILE A 219 14.73 -9.29 7.04
C ILE A 219 13.21 -9.41 7.23
N MET A 220 12.63 -8.70 8.20
CA MET A 220 11.20 -8.74 8.47
C MET A 220 10.39 -8.08 7.35
N HIS A 221 10.84 -6.94 6.82
CA HIS A 221 10.24 -6.27 5.67
C HIS A 221 10.10 -7.25 4.48
N GLU A 222 11.20 -7.90 4.08
CA GLU A 222 11.16 -8.83 2.96
C GLU A 222 10.35 -10.11 3.23
N MET A 223 10.26 -10.53 4.50
CA MET A 223 9.44 -11.68 4.88
C MET A 223 7.94 -11.34 4.93
N LEU A 224 7.57 -10.08 5.20
CA LEU A 224 6.17 -9.65 5.15
C LEU A 224 5.61 -9.64 3.73
N HIS A 225 6.44 -9.42 2.70
CA HIS A 225 6.01 -9.57 1.31
C HIS A 225 5.50 -10.98 1.01
N GLN A 226 6.06 -12.02 1.65
CA GLN A 226 5.55 -13.39 1.52
C GLN A 226 4.15 -13.58 2.12
N MET A 227 3.66 -12.59 2.89
CA MET A 227 2.31 -12.54 3.47
C MET A 227 1.37 -11.62 2.68
N GLY A 228 1.83 -11.02 1.58
CA GLY A 228 1.03 -10.10 0.74
C GLY A 228 1.18 -8.63 1.09
N SER A 229 2.15 -8.24 1.93
CA SER A 229 2.44 -6.80 2.10
C SER A 229 3.08 -6.22 0.83
N ILE A 230 3.00 -4.90 0.73
CA ILE A 230 3.51 -4.12 -0.40
C ILE A 230 4.37 -2.97 0.11
N ASP A 231 5.31 -2.53 -0.70
CA ASP A 231 6.12 -1.36 -0.45
C ASP A 231 5.27 -0.09 -0.47
N LEU A 232 5.45 0.71 0.56
CA LEU A 232 4.71 1.94 0.76
C LEU A 232 5.52 3.18 0.41
N TYR A 233 6.64 3.04 -0.31
CA TYR A 233 7.51 4.11 -0.80
C TYR A 233 7.72 4.02 -2.32
N ASP A 234 8.36 5.02 -2.94
CA ASP A 234 8.69 4.96 -4.37
C ASP A 234 9.85 3.98 -4.63
N VAL A 235 9.50 2.73 -4.96
CA VAL A 235 10.45 1.63 -5.20
C VAL A 235 11.33 1.79 -6.44
N HIS A 236 11.02 2.70 -7.36
CA HIS A 236 11.76 2.86 -8.61
C HIS A 236 12.32 4.27 -8.82
N GLY A 237 12.06 5.21 -7.92
CA GLY A 237 12.39 6.62 -8.14
C GLY A 237 11.73 7.16 -9.42
N LEU A 238 10.59 6.59 -9.81
CA LEU A 238 9.85 6.93 -11.02
C LEU A 238 8.86 8.06 -10.79
N GLY A 239 8.72 8.53 -9.55
CA GLY A 239 7.97 9.72 -9.19
C GLY A 239 8.45 10.96 -9.92
N THR A 240 7.64 12.02 -9.87
CA THR A 240 7.82 13.29 -10.61
C THR A 240 9.06 14.12 -10.22
N GLY A 241 10.06 13.52 -9.56
CA GLY A 241 11.36 14.11 -9.26
C GLY A 241 11.64 14.40 -7.79
N GLU A 242 10.88 13.83 -6.86
CA GLU A 242 11.10 13.98 -5.41
C GLU A 242 11.38 12.61 -4.77
N ASP A 243 12.40 12.53 -3.92
CA ASP A 243 12.77 11.34 -3.14
C ASP A 243 11.70 11.08 -2.07
N TRP A 244 10.52 10.60 -2.49
CA TRP A 244 9.38 10.35 -1.61
C TRP A 244 9.49 8.97 -0.96
N ASN A 245 9.49 8.94 0.37
CA ASN A 245 9.64 7.71 1.17
C ASN A 245 8.29 7.19 1.70
N GLY A 246 7.20 7.63 1.09
CA GLY A 246 5.89 7.10 1.42
C GLY A 246 5.37 7.56 2.76
N VAL A 247 5.04 6.58 3.61
CA VAL A 247 4.66 6.77 5.02
C VAL A 247 5.86 6.82 5.98
N GLY A 248 7.09 6.77 5.47
CA GLY A 248 8.31 7.01 6.24
C GLY A 248 8.53 6.03 7.40
N ASP A 249 9.04 6.56 8.53
CA ASP A 249 9.48 5.79 9.70
C ASP A 249 8.32 5.13 10.45
N TRP A 250 7.07 5.41 10.04
CA TRP A 250 5.85 4.93 10.68
C TRP A 250 5.44 3.51 10.31
N ASP A 251 5.92 2.96 9.19
CA ASP A 251 5.60 1.60 8.72
C ASP A 251 6.87 0.85 8.32
N ILE A 252 6.94 -0.43 8.67
CA ILE A 252 8.04 -1.31 8.24
C ILE A 252 8.11 -1.45 6.73
N MET A 253 6.99 -1.34 6.02
CA MET A 253 6.95 -1.39 4.55
C MET A 253 7.39 -0.07 3.89
N ALA A 254 7.90 0.88 4.67
CA ALA A 254 8.59 2.09 4.22
C ALA A 254 9.94 2.21 4.96
N SER A 255 10.41 3.42 5.28
CA SER A 255 11.70 3.60 5.98
C SER A 255 11.70 3.08 7.42
N GLY A 256 10.54 2.75 7.99
CA GLY A 256 10.40 2.20 9.33
C GLY A 256 11.12 0.86 9.54
N ASN A 257 11.52 0.15 8.48
CA ASN A 257 12.42 -1.01 8.60
C ASN A 257 13.83 -0.64 9.11
N TRP A 258 14.29 0.60 8.89
CA TRP A 258 15.61 1.07 9.33
C TRP A 258 15.62 1.63 10.75
N ASN A 259 14.48 1.70 11.42
CA ASN A 259 14.38 2.22 12.78
C ASN A 259 15.30 1.46 13.76
N GLY A 260 16.00 2.24 14.60
CA GLY A 260 16.99 1.70 15.54
C GLY A 260 18.13 0.97 14.85
N ASP A 261 18.66 1.52 13.75
CA ASP A 261 19.72 0.92 12.93
C ASP A 261 19.33 -0.47 12.39
N GLY A 262 18.07 -0.62 11.97
CA GLY A 262 17.50 -1.89 11.49
C GLY A 262 17.31 -2.96 12.56
N ARG A 263 17.49 -2.64 13.86
CA ARG A 263 17.31 -3.62 14.95
C ARG A 263 15.91 -3.61 15.55
N THR A 264 15.23 -2.48 15.48
CA THR A 264 13.92 -2.25 16.11
C THR A 264 13.00 -1.59 15.08
N PRO A 265 12.60 -2.35 14.04
CA PRO A 265 11.73 -1.81 12.99
C PRO A 265 10.36 -1.41 13.54
N ALA A 266 9.70 -0.46 12.89
CA ALA A 266 8.32 -0.11 13.19
C ALA A 266 7.39 -1.33 13.09
N LEU A 267 6.29 -1.35 13.85
CA LEU A 267 5.16 -2.21 13.50
C LEU A 267 4.49 -1.70 12.21
N PRO A 268 3.84 -2.58 11.42
CA PRO A 268 3.13 -2.14 10.23
C PRO A 268 1.94 -1.23 10.59
N SER A 269 1.60 -0.31 9.69
CA SER A 269 0.37 0.48 9.78
C SER A 269 -0.86 -0.42 9.68
N LEU A 270 -2.05 0.12 9.98
CA LEU A 270 -3.28 -0.67 9.90
C LEU A 270 -3.56 -1.18 8.48
N ALA A 271 -3.23 -0.41 7.44
CA ALA A 271 -3.39 -0.84 6.05
C ALA A 271 -2.49 -2.04 5.74
N SER A 272 -1.22 -1.98 6.13
CA SER A 272 -0.27 -3.11 5.99
C SER A 272 -0.69 -4.33 6.80
N LEU A 273 -1.23 -4.13 8.01
CA LEU A 273 -1.78 -5.22 8.83
C LEU A 273 -2.99 -5.89 8.16
N ASP A 274 -3.88 -5.11 7.55
CA ASP A 274 -5.05 -5.62 6.82
C ASP A 274 -4.63 -6.46 5.61
N LEU A 275 -3.66 -5.97 4.81
CA LEU A 275 -3.11 -6.69 3.65
C LEU A 275 -2.58 -8.07 4.01
N ILE A 276 -1.85 -8.18 5.12
CA ILE A 276 -1.30 -9.47 5.58
C ILE A 276 -2.30 -10.30 6.40
N GLY A 277 -3.56 -9.87 6.52
CA GLY A 277 -4.62 -10.61 7.21
C GLY A 277 -4.55 -10.55 8.75
N ALA A 278 -3.86 -9.56 9.32
CA ALA A 278 -3.80 -9.35 10.76
C ALA A 278 -5.00 -8.52 11.25
N ASP A 279 -6.02 -9.19 11.83
CA ASP A 279 -7.24 -8.55 12.37
C ASP A 279 -6.93 -7.62 13.55
N ARG A 280 -6.72 -6.34 13.24
CA ARG A 280 -6.37 -5.27 14.19
C ARG A 280 -7.23 -4.02 14.02
N ILE A 281 -8.29 -4.09 13.20
CA ILE A 281 -9.12 -2.94 12.83
C ILE A 281 -10.51 -3.09 13.45
N THR A 282 -11.06 -1.99 13.95
CA THR A 282 -12.46 -1.89 14.36
C THR A 282 -13.17 -0.84 13.51
N GLU A 283 -14.12 -1.28 12.70
CA GLU A 283 -14.94 -0.37 11.88
C GLU A 283 -15.81 0.53 12.76
N VAL A 284 -15.81 1.82 12.44
CA VAL A 284 -16.60 2.85 13.11
C VAL A 284 -17.64 3.41 12.13
N VAL A 285 -18.89 3.08 12.40
CA VAL A 285 -20.03 3.68 11.69
C VAL A 285 -20.44 4.95 12.41
N MET A 286 -20.42 6.08 11.68
CA MET A 286 -20.74 7.38 12.25
C MET A 286 -22.25 7.52 12.54
N GLY A 287 -22.58 7.64 13.83
CA GLY A 287 -23.93 7.85 14.31
C GLY A 287 -24.30 9.33 14.51
N THR A 288 -25.54 9.57 14.94
CA THR A 288 -26.07 10.91 15.28
C THR A 288 -25.69 11.39 16.69
N TYR A 289 -25.00 10.56 17.47
CA TYR A 289 -24.57 10.84 18.83
C TYR A 289 -23.05 10.76 18.92
N SER A 290 -22.46 11.45 19.91
CA SER A 290 -21.04 11.33 20.17
C SER A 290 -20.65 9.90 20.56
N GLN A 291 -19.54 9.43 19.99
CA GLN A 291 -19.00 8.09 20.21
C GLN A 291 -17.58 8.20 20.72
N SER A 292 -17.22 7.44 21.76
CA SER A 292 -15.88 7.48 22.34
C SER A 292 -15.26 6.11 22.33
N TYR A 293 -14.01 6.05 21.88
CA TYR A 293 -13.22 4.84 21.72
C TYR A 293 -11.93 4.95 22.52
N ILE A 294 -11.55 3.85 23.17
CA ILE A 294 -10.30 3.74 23.92
C ILE A 294 -9.37 2.85 23.10
N LEU A 295 -8.27 3.42 22.64
CA LEU A 295 -7.21 2.73 21.91
C LEU A 295 -6.07 2.39 22.86
N ARG A 296 -5.51 1.21 22.72
CA ARG A 296 -4.24 0.83 23.36
C ARG A 296 -3.12 0.92 22.32
N PRO A 297 -1.85 1.06 22.72
CA PRO A 297 -0.75 1.03 21.78
C PRO A 297 -0.77 -0.24 20.91
N LEU A 298 -0.47 -0.12 19.61
CA LEU A 298 -0.34 -1.30 18.73
C LEU A 298 0.70 -2.29 19.25
N SER A 299 1.81 -1.79 19.80
CA SER A 299 2.84 -2.59 20.46
C SER A 299 2.39 -3.29 21.74
N ASN A 300 1.20 -2.95 22.28
CA ASN A 300 0.60 -3.58 23.45
C ASN A 300 -0.82 -4.09 23.16
N ARG A 301 -0.94 -4.89 22.08
CA ARG A 301 -2.17 -5.60 21.68
C ARG A 301 -3.34 -4.69 21.32
N GLY A 302 -3.10 -3.40 21.09
CA GLY A 302 -4.15 -2.46 20.73
C GLY A 302 -4.76 -2.74 19.37
N THR A 303 -6.00 -2.36 19.16
CA THR A 303 -6.60 -2.30 17.83
C THR A 303 -6.73 -0.85 17.40
N GLY A 304 -6.80 -0.63 16.10
CA GLY A 304 -7.09 0.65 15.50
C GLY A 304 -8.58 0.82 15.16
N LEU A 305 -8.90 1.99 14.63
CA LEU A 305 -10.23 2.30 14.10
C LEU A 305 -10.16 2.54 12.60
N GLU A 306 -11.23 2.20 11.91
CA GLU A 306 -11.44 2.53 10.50
C GLU A 306 -12.75 3.31 10.34
N ILE A 307 -12.74 4.35 9.52
CA ILE A 307 -13.95 5.04 9.05
C ILE A 307 -13.89 5.11 7.52
N ALA A 308 -14.87 4.52 6.84
CA ALA A 308 -15.02 4.68 5.40
C ALA A 308 -15.30 6.15 5.02
N LEU A 309 -14.55 6.66 4.05
CA LEU A 309 -14.78 7.94 3.40
C LEU A 309 -15.62 7.77 2.13
N GLY A 310 -15.38 6.67 1.40
CA GLY A 310 -16.10 6.28 0.20
C GLY A 310 -15.97 4.78 -0.05
N PRO A 311 -16.33 4.29 -1.26
CA PRO A 311 -16.23 2.88 -1.60
C PRO A 311 -14.79 2.32 -1.52
N ASP A 312 -13.82 3.15 -1.87
CA ASP A 312 -12.42 2.74 -2.07
C ASP A 312 -11.46 3.52 -1.15
N GLU A 313 -11.98 4.35 -0.23
CA GLU A 313 -11.17 5.27 0.57
C GLU A 313 -11.60 5.27 2.03
N ARG A 314 -10.62 5.28 2.94
CA ARG A 314 -10.85 5.12 4.37
C ARG A 314 -9.82 5.85 5.23
N VAL A 315 -10.25 6.26 6.42
CA VAL A 315 -9.39 6.80 7.49
C VAL A 315 -9.06 5.68 8.46
N LEU A 316 -7.78 5.48 8.73
CA LEU A 316 -7.25 4.50 9.66
C LEU A 316 -6.56 5.21 10.81
N MET A 317 -6.85 4.80 12.04
CA MET A 317 -6.39 5.48 13.26
C MET A 317 -5.78 4.47 14.24
N SER A 318 -4.51 4.64 14.58
CA SER A 318 -3.80 3.75 15.51
C SER A 318 -3.04 4.53 16.59
N TYR A 319 -3.06 4.03 17.82
CA TYR A 319 -2.24 4.60 18.87
C TYR A 319 -0.83 3.97 18.82
N ARG A 320 0.19 4.82 18.61
CA ARG A 320 1.61 4.44 18.59
C ARG A 320 2.29 4.95 19.86
N ALA A 321 3.11 4.13 20.51
CA ALA A 321 3.77 4.49 21.77
C ALA A 321 5.21 3.98 21.81
N ASP A 322 6.08 4.65 22.58
CA ASP A 322 7.48 4.28 22.81
C ASP A 322 7.59 2.98 23.63
N SER A 323 7.30 1.84 22.98
CA SER A 323 7.33 0.52 23.60
C SER A 323 7.41 -0.59 22.55
N GLY A 324 8.10 -1.68 22.90
CA GLY A 324 8.29 -2.79 21.97
C GLY A 324 9.06 -2.37 20.72
N PHE A 325 8.62 -2.87 19.57
CA PHE A 325 9.17 -2.53 18.26
C PHE A 325 8.87 -1.08 17.83
N ASP A 326 7.87 -0.44 18.42
CA ASP A 326 7.60 0.99 18.20
C ASP A 326 8.49 1.93 19.05
N SER A 327 9.41 1.42 19.86
CA SER A 327 10.29 2.23 20.74
C SER A 327 11.35 3.08 20.00
N LYS A 328 11.35 3.02 18.68
CA LYS A 328 12.24 3.79 17.80
C LYS A 328 11.49 4.63 16.77
N LEU A 329 10.18 4.75 16.90
CA LEU A 329 9.41 5.72 16.13
C LEU A 329 9.81 7.16 16.47
N PRO A 330 9.56 8.13 15.57
CA PRO A 330 9.83 9.55 15.83
C PRO A 330 9.09 10.13 17.04
N GLY A 331 7.94 9.57 17.42
CA GLY A 331 7.12 10.05 18.53
C GLY A 331 6.04 9.06 18.98
N ALA A 332 5.26 9.46 19.99
CA ALA A 332 4.11 8.71 20.51
C ALA A 332 2.83 9.55 20.43
N GLY A 333 1.72 8.95 20.03
CA GLY A 333 0.49 9.68 19.67
C GLY A 333 -0.44 8.89 18.77
N LEU A 334 -1.54 9.52 18.38
CA LEU A 334 -2.46 8.94 17.41
C LEU A 334 -1.91 9.16 16.00
N LEU A 335 -1.51 8.08 15.34
CA LEU A 335 -1.19 8.07 13.91
C LEU A 335 -2.50 7.93 13.12
N VAL A 336 -2.72 8.86 12.20
CA VAL A 336 -3.86 8.85 11.29
C VAL A 336 -3.34 8.69 9.87
N THR A 337 -3.77 7.62 9.20
CA THR A 337 -3.45 7.39 7.78
C THR A 337 -4.72 7.40 6.96
N ILE A 338 -4.62 7.82 5.70
CA ILE A 338 -5.69 7.77 4.72
C ILE A 338 -5.26 6.80 3.62
N GLN A 339 -6.11 5.83 3.32
CA GLN A 339 -5.88 4.83 2.30
C GLN A 339 -6.88 5.02 1.17
N ASP A 340 -6.41 4.98 -0.08
CA ASP A 340 -7.20 5.05 -1.30
C ASP A 340 -6.83 3.89 -2.24
N GLU A 341 -7.73 2.91 -2.36
CA GLU A 341 -7.56 1.72 -3.19
C GLU A 341 -7.93 1.94 -4.65
N SER A 342 -8.38 3.14 -5.02
CA SER A 342 -8.64 3.51 -6.42
C SER A 342 -7.38 3.94 -7.19
N VAL A 343 -6.25 4.07 -6.49
CA VAL A 343 -4.96 4.54 -7.03
C VAL A 343 -3.84 3.53 -6.77
N GLY A 344 -2.72 3.71 -7.46
CA GLY A 344 -1.58 2.79 -7.37
C GLY A 344 -1.78 1.47 -8.16
N ALA A 345 -0.73 0.66 -8.21
CA ALA A 345 -0.78 -0.66 -8.83
C ALA A 345 -0.26 -1.72 -7.85
N ILE A 346 -1.19 -2.30 -7.08
CA ILE A 346 -0.88 -3.30 -6.04
C ILE A 346 -0.20 -4.54 -6.61
N ASP A 347 -0.68 -5.05 -7.75
CA ASP A 347 -0.13 -6.24 -8.43
C ASP A 347 1.32 -6.05 -8.90
N GLN A 348 1.78 -4.80 -8.99
CA GLN A 348 3.15 -4.45 -9.38
C GLN A 348 3.99 -3.95 -8.22
N ASN A 349 3.43 -3.92 -7.00
CA ASN A 349 4.08 -3.32 -5.84
C ASN A 349 4.43 -1.83 -6.04
N LEU A 350 3.59 -1.10 -6.79
CA LEU A 350 3.77 0.31 -7.18
C LEU A 350 2.60 1.16 -6.66
N VAL A 351 2.33 1.10 -5.36
CA VAL A 351 1.16 1.78 -4.78
C VAL A 351 1.42 3.23 -4.39
N ASN A 352 2.64 3.55 -3.97
CA ASN A 352 3.05 4.89 -3.53
C ASN A 352 4.16 5.45 -4.44
N THR A 353 3.90 5.51 -5.76
CA THR A 353 4.84 6.11 -6.73
C THR A 353 4.58 7.59 -7.05
N ASP A 354 3.36 8.09 -6.78
CA ASP A 354 2.99 9.49 -7.01
C ASP A 354 2.51 10.13 -5.69
N PRO A 355 3.24 11.09 -5.11
CA PRO A 355 2.83 11.74 -3.86
C PRO A 355 1.56 12.60 -4.00
N GLN A 356 1.11 12.91 -5.22
CA GLN A 356 -0.17 13.61 -5.43
C GLN A 356 -1.36 12.64 -5.39
N MET A 357 -1.10 11.34 -5.56
CA MET A 357 -2.11 10.28 -5.64
C MET A 357 -1.64 9.06 -4.82
N PRO A 358 -1.35 9.23 -3.51
CA PRO A 358 -0.83 8.16 -2.67
C PRO A 358 -1.92 7.12 -2.40
N TRP A 359 -1.59 5.83 -2.53
CA TRP A 359 -2.45 4.74 -2.05
C TRP A 359 -2.57 4.75 -0.53
N LEU A 360 -1.51 5.15 0.18
CA LEU A 360 -1.53 5.39 1.61
C LEU A 360 -0.64 6.58 1.98
N TYR A 361 -1.17 7.48 2.80
CA TYR A 361 -0.37 8.58 3.36
C TYR A 361 -0.73 8.87 4.82
N VAL A 362 0.17 9.55 5.53
CA VAL A 362 -0.04 10.03 6.89
C VAL A 362 -0.72 11.39 6.84
N LEU A 363 -1.87 11.52 7.50
CA LEU A 363 -2.49 12.82 7.73
C LEU A 363 -1.72 13.52 8.87
N GLU A 364 -0.66 14.25 8.53
CA GLU A 364 0.19 14.92 9.51
C GLU A 364 -0.59 15.98 10.30
N ALA A 365 -0.46 15.93 11.63
CA ALA A 365 -1.21 16.78 12.55
C ALA A 365 -0.76 18.26 12.51
N ASP A 366 0.53 18.52 12.31
CA ASP A 366 1.09 19.86 12.09
C ASP A 366 0.80 20.42 10.69
N GLY A 367 0.60 19.52 9.72
CA GLY A 367 0.04 19.80 8.42
C GLY A 367 0.97 20.52 7.46
N ASP A 368 2.28 20.25 7.57
CA ASP A 368 3.30 20.77 6.67
C ASP A 368 3.54 19.89 5.43
N ASP A 369 2.87 18.74 5.34
CA ASP A 369 2.94 17.77 4.24
C ASP A 369 4.38 17.24 4.06
N GLY A 370 5.16 17.16 5.15
CA GLY A 370 6.58 16.84 5.20
C GLY A 370 6.94 15.48 4.59
N LEU A 371 6.14 14.45 4.86
CA LEU A 371 6.28 13.15 4.22
C LEU A 371 5.96 13.22 2.73
N LEU A 372 4.85 13.86 2.33
CA LEU A 372 4.41 13.92 0.93
C LEU A 372 5.36 14.71 0.03
N ASN A 373 6.00 15.75 0.56
CA ASN A 373 6.97 16.58 -0.17
C ASN A 373 8.44 16.12 0.00
N GLY A 374 8.66 15.03 0.74
CA GLY A 374 9.99 14.48 1.01
C GLY A 374 10.91 15.38 1.84
N ALA A 375 10.36 16.29 2.65
CA ALA A 375 11.14 17.16 3.54
C ALA A 375 11.76 16.39 4.72
N ASP A 376 11.11 15.31 5.16
CA ASP A 376 11.58 14.41 6.21
C ASP A 376 11.07 12.97 6.02
N GLN A 377 11.25 12.11 7.03
CA GLN A 377 10.82 10.70 7.04
C GLN A 377 9.75 10.46 8.10
N GLY A 378 9.13 11.52 8.60
CA GLY A 378 8.22 11.51 9.72
C GLY A 378 8.85 12.10 10.99
N VAL A 379 8.07 12.89 11.70
CA VAL A 379 8.49 13.60 12.91
C VAL A 379 7.43 13.51 14.00
N GLU A 380 7.79 13.82 15.26
CA GLU A 380 6.83 13.79 16.37
C GLU A 380 5.57 14.64 16.10
N GLY A 381 5.69 15.70 15.28
CA GLY A 381 4.62 16.60 14.87
C GLY A 381 3.52 15.96 14.01
N ASP A 382 3.79 14.83 13.37
CA ASP A 382 2.83 14.13 12.50
C ASP A 382 1.67 13.53 13.31
N LEU A 383 1.92 13.21 14.57
CA LEU A 383 0.98 12.50 15.44
C LEU A 383 0.03 13.45 16.15
N PHE A 384 -1.25 13.11 16.18
CA PHE A 384 -2.25 13.86 16.95
C PHE A 384 -2.09 13.59 18.46
N GLN A 385 -2.05 14.68 19.22
CA GLN A 385 -1.85 14.74 20.66
C GLN A 385 -3.14 15.14 21.40
N GLU A 386 -3.13 15.07 22.74
CA GLU A 386 -4.27 15.48 23.57
C GLU A 386 -4.70 16.93 23.27
N GLY A 387 -5.96 17.10 22.87
CA GLY A 387 -6.57 18.37 22.48
C GLY A 387 -6.66 18.59 20.97
N ASP A 388 -5.94 17.80 20.16
CA ASP A 388 -5.97 17.95 18.71
C ASP A 388 -7.26 17.39 18.11
N LYS A 389 -7.63 17.96 16.96
CA LYS A 389 -8.85 17.64 16.22
C LYS A 389 -8.58 17.42 14.75
N PHE A 390 -9.35 16.53 14.14
CA PHE A 390 -9.33 16.30 12.70
C PHE A 390 -10.72 15.90 12.17
N GLY A 391 -10.89 16.00 10.85
CA GLY A 391 -12.14 15.72 10.14
C GLY A 391 -12.84 17.00 9.66
N ALA A 392 -14.00 17.33 10.23
CA ALA A 392 -14.76 18.52 9.85
C ALA A 392 -14.15 19.81 10.45
N GLU A 393 -13.59 19.70 11.66
CA GLU A 393 -12.86 20.75 12.38
C GLU A 393 -11.42 20.30 12.68
N GLY A 394 -10.52 21.26 12.93
CA GLY A 394 -9.08 20.97 13.13
C GLY A 394 -8.38 20.71 11.79
N ARG A 395 -7.58 19.63 11.70
CA ARG A 395 -6.98 19.17 10.44
C ARG A 395 -8.07 18.59 9.53
N PRO A 396 -8.41 19.25 8.41
CA PRO A 396 -9.55 18.85 7.61
C PRO A 396 -9.29 17.53 6.88
N ILE A 397 -10.30 16.66 6.81
CA ILE A 397 -10.28 15.48 5.93
C ILE A 397 -11.26 15.71 4.79
N THR A 398 -10.73 15.67 3.58
CA THR A 398 -11.47 15.67 2.33
C THR A 398 -11.04 14.43 1.58
N ASP A 399 -12.00 13.65 1.13
CA ASP A 399 -11.72 12.44 0.37
C ASP A 399 -11.19 12.78 -1.03
N HIS A 400 -10.64 11.80 -1.73
CA HIS A 400 -10.05 11.95 -3.06
C HIS A 400 -11.08 12.43 -4.11
N ARG A 401 -12.37 12.24 -3.86
CA ARG A 401 -13.43 12.78 -4.72
C ARG A 401 -13.64 14.28 -4.46
N GLY A 402 -13.28 14.81 -3.30
CA GLY A 402 -13.46 16.22 -2.91
C GLY A 402 -14.60 16.45 -1.90
N ARG A 403 -15.04 15.41 -1.19
CA ARG A 403 -16.09 15.47 -0.16
C ARG A 403 -15.44 15.64 1.20
N LYS A 404 -15.81 16.71 1.91
CA LYS A 404 -15.36 16.90 3.29
C LYS A 404 -16.21 16.07 4.24
N VAL A 405 -15.56 15.41 5.19
CA VAL A 405 -16.27 14.63 6.22
C VAL A 405 -17.16 15.50 7.10
N SER A 406 -18.27 14.93 7.59
CA SER A 406 -19.25 15.63 8.44
C SER A 406 -18.97 15.53 9.95
N TRP A 407 -17.94 14.77 10.32
CA TRP A 407 -17.59 14.45 11.70
C TRP A 407 -16.24 15.03 12.10
N THR A 408 -16.08 15.26 13.40
CA THR A 408 -14.85 15.71 14.04
C THR A 408 -14.42 14.68 15.06
N ALA A 409 -13.19 14.20 14.93
CA ALA A 409 -12.49 13.43 15.94
C ALA A 409 -11.68 14.38 16.83
N GLU A 410 -11.65 14.11 18.13
CA GLU A 410 -10.83 14.82 19.12
C GLU A 410 -10.09 13.80 19.98
N VAL A 411 -8.78 13.97 20.14
CA VAL A 411 -7.99 13.20 21.11
C VAL A 411 -8.22 13.82 22.48
N VAL A 412 -9.02 13.17 23.33
CA VAL A 412 -9.49 13.75 24.60
C VAL A 412 -8.51 13.53 25.74
N SER A 413 -7.78 12.41 25.73
CA SER A 413 -6.76 12.11 26.73
C SER A 413 -5.80 11.06 26.22
N MET A 414 -4.52 11.16 26.60
CA MET A 414 -3.51 10.17 26.24
C MET A 414 -2.54 9.89 27.39
N ASN A 415 -2.10 8.63 27.49
CA ASN A 415 -0.93 8.20 28.26
C ASN A 415 -0.38 6.91 27.65
N ASP A 416 0.80 6.47 28.10
CA ASP A 416 1.53 5.29 27.61
C ASP A 416 0.73 3.98 27.53
N GLN A 417 -0.43 3.87 28.18
CA GLN A 417 -1.28 2.67 28.17
C GLN A 417 -2.50 2.79 27.28
N GLN A 418 -3.02 4.01 27.09
CA GLN A 418 -4.24 4.22 26.33
C GLN A 418 -4.42 5.66 25.85
N LEU A 419 -5.12 5.79 24.73
CA LEU A 419 -5.57 7.04 24.14
C LEU A 419 -7.10 7.00 23.96
N VAL A 420 -7.78 8.11 24.20
CA VAL A 420 -9.23 8.22 24.02
C VAL A 420 -9.53 9.17 22.87
N VAL A 421 -10.21 8.66 21.84
CA VAL A 421 -10.75 9.47 20.73
C VAL A 421 -12.24 9.64 20.94
N ASN A 422 -12.74 10.86 20.80
CA ASN A 422 -14.17 11.16 20.80
C ASN A 422 -14.57 11.72 19.44
N PHE A 423 -15.59 11.09 18.85
CA PHE A 423 -16.20 11.53 17.61
C PHE A 423 -17.45 12.33 17.91
N SER A 424 -17.60 13.47 17.24
CA SER A 424 -18.76 14.34 17.30
C SER A 424 -19.10 14.83 15.89
N GLY A 425 -20.35 15.20 15.61
CA GLY A 425 -20.75 15.62 14.26
C GLY A 425 -22.22 15.37 13.96
N GLY A 426 -22.69 15.93 12.84
CA GLY A 426 -24.11 16.01 12.47
C GLY A 426 -24.79 14.71 12.04
N GLY A 427 -24.22 13.54 12.34
CA GLY A 427 -24.58 12.26 11.72
C GLY A 427 -24.07 12.13 10.29
N SER A 428 -24.12 10.91 9.74
CA SER A 428 -23.92 10.70 8.32
C SER A 428 -25.07 11.35 7.53
N PRO A 429 -24.79 12.07 6.44
CA PRO A 429 -25.82 12.52 5.53
C PRO A 429 -26.74 11.35 5.13
N GLY A 430 -28.04 11.60 5.00
CA GLY A 430 -29.01 10.58 4.60
C GLY A 430 -28.88 10.12 3.14
N PHE A 431 -27.82 10.56 2.46
CA PHE A 431 -27.58 10.37 1.04
C PHE A 431 -26.09 10.35 0.80
N ASP A 432 -25.69 9.83 -0.35
CA ASP A 432 -24.35 9.98 -0.87
C ASP A 432 -24.36 10.69 -2.22
N VAL A 433 -23.26 11.37 -2.52
CA VAL A 433 -22.94 11.96 -3.81
C VAL A 433 -21.53 11.50 -4.18
N LEU A 434 -21.35 10.92 -5.37
CA LEU A 434 -20.06 10.45 -5.86
C LEU A 434 -19.74 11.14 -7.18
N GLN A 435 -18.72 11.98 -7.15
CA GLN A 435 -18.06 12.58 -8.31
C GLN A 435 -16.85 11.72 -8.73
N PRO A 436 -16.26 11.95 -9.91
CA PRO A 436 -15.06 11.26 -10.33
C PRO A 436 -13.90 11.52 -9.36
N HIS A 437 -12.96 10.58 -9.31
CA HIS A 437 -11.71 10.77 -8.59
C HIS A 437 -10.95 11.98 -9.13
N GLN A 438 -10.19 12.65 -8.26
CA GLN A 438 -9.30 13.71 -8.69
C GLN A 438 -8.08 13.12 -9.41
N PRO A 439 -7.32 13.92 -10.18
CA PRO A 439 -7.70 15.23 -10.69
C PRO A 439 -8.81 15.11 -11.75
N VAL A 440 -9.87 15.92 -11.65
CA VAL A 440 -10.95 15.93 -12.64
C VAL A 440 -10.48 16.65 -13.91
N GLN A 441 -10.30 15.89 -14.99
CA GLN A 441 -9.91 16.41 -16.31
C GLN A 441 -11.13 16.55 -17.22
N LEU A 442 -11.27 17.72 -17.84
CA LEU A 442 -12.46 18.07 -18.62
C LEU A 442 -12.08 18.62 -20.00
N LEU A 443 -12.87 18.30 -21.02
CA LEU A 443 -12.87 19.05 -22.28
C LEU A 443 -13.62 20.39 -22.12
N PRO A 444 -13.41 21.37 -23.02
CA PRO A 444 -14.04 22.69 -22.92
C PRO A 444 -15.57 22.72 -22.76
N GLY A 445 -16.28 21.68 -23.19
CA GLY A 445 -17.74 21.61 -23.10
C GLY A 445 -18.28 20.48 -22.22
N GLU A 446 -17.41 19.81 -21.48
CA GLU A 446 -17.73 18.64 -20.67
C GLU A 446 -18.20 19.05 -19.27
N GLY A 447 -19.25 18.39 -18.78
CA GLY A 447 -19.69 18.49 -17.39
C GLY A 447 -19.04 17.43 -16.52
N ILE A 448 -19.24 17.51 -15.20
CA ILE A 448 -18.79 16.49 -14.25
C ILE A 448 -19.96 15.55 -13.96
N PRO A 449 -19.87 14.25 -14.29
CA PRO A 449 -20.89 13.29 -13.92
C PRO A 449 -20.88 13.09 -12.40
N VAL A 450 -22.05 12.95 -11.80
CA VAL A 450 -22.21 12.80 -10.35
C VAL A 450 -23.34 11.82 -10.05
N SER A 451 -23.05 10.80 -9.26
CA SER A 451 -24.00 9.76 -8.89
C SER A 451 -24.55 10.04 -7.49
N TRP A 452 -25.88 10.10 -7.34
CA TRP A 452 -26.52 10.20 -6.03
C TRP A 452 -27.09 8.86 -5.60
N SER A 453 -27.07 8.60 -4.29
CA SER A 453 -27.76 7.45 -3.70
C SER A 453 -28.35 7.78 -2.32
N LEU A 454 -29.41 7.07 -1.92
CA LEU A 454 -29.96 7.16 -0.56
C LEU A 454 -29.12 6.31 0.40
N VAL A 455 -28.71 6.91 1.52
CA VAL A 455 -28.00 6.23 2.61
C VAL A 455 -28.82 6.39 3.89
N GLY A 456 -29.66 5.40 4.19
CA GLY A 456 -30.49 5.41 5.40
C GLY A 456 -31.68 6.37 5.40
N SER A 457 -31.84 7.23 4.38
CA SER A 457 -33.07 8.03 4.17
C SER A 457 -34.07 7.31 3.25
N SER A 458 -35.35 7.67 3.35
CA SER A 458 -36.42 7.11 2.52
C SER A 458 -36.71 7.90 1.23
N SER A 459 -36.23 9.15 1.17
CA SER A 459 -36.44 10.04 0.04
C SER A 459 -35.42 11.17 0.04
N CYS A 460 -35.04 11.64 -1.14
CA CYS A 460 -34.11 12.74 -1.31
C CYS A 460 -34.50 13.59 -2.51
N SER A 461 -34.57 14.92 -2.36
CA SER A 461 -34.52 15.84 -3.50
C SER A 461 -33.11 16.43 -3.60
N PRO A 462 -32.27 15.94 -4.53
CA PRO A 462 -30.89 16.41 -4.68
C PRO A 462 -30.82 17.88 -5.09
N ASP A 463 -29.88 18.61 -4.51
CA ASP A 463 -29.55 19.98 -4.92
C ASP A 463 -28.07 20.29 -4.69
N LEU A 464 -27.50 21.12 -5.57
CA LEU A 464 -26.11 21.56 -5.54
C LEU A 464 -26.01 23.08 -5.53
N SER A 465 -25.37 23.61 -4.49
CA SER A 465 -24.98 25.01 -4.42
C SER A 465 -23.47 25.13 -4.53
N LEU A 466 -22.95 25.11 -5.75
CA LEU A 466 -21.51 25.19 -6.06
C LEU A 466 -21.11 26.52 -6.70
N VAL A 467 -19.91 26.98 -6.38
CA VAL A 467 -19.26 28.15 -7.00
C VAL A 467 -17.98 27.70 -7.69
N SER A 468 -17.84 28.03 -8.97
CA SER A 468 -16.60 27.82 -9.73
C SER A 468 -15.63 28.98 -9.52
N THR A 469 -14.37 28.68 -9.18
CA THR A 469 -13.35 29.71 -8.94
C THR A 469 -12.93 30.47 -10.21
N ASP A 470 -13.23 29.95 -11.39
CA ASP A 470 -13.00 30.63 -12.67
C ASP A 470 -14.11 31.64 -13.05
N GLY A 471 -15.14 31.76 -12.20
CA GLY A 471 -16.24 32.70 -12.35
C GLY A 471 -17.35 32.26 -13.31
N ARG A 472 -17.24 31.10 -13.98
CA ARG A 472 -18.35 30.55 -14.76
C ARG A 472 -19.49 30.15 -13.82
N GLN A 473 -20.73 30.37 -14.26
CA GLN A 473 -21.90 29.91 -13.50
C GLN A 473 -22.04 28.39 -13.63
N VAL A 474 -22.38 27.73 -12.53
CA VAL A 474 -22.56 26.29 -12.46
C VAL A 474 -24.05 25.98 -12.43
N THR A 475 -24.45 24.92 -13.12
CA THR A 475 -25.82 24.40 -13.16
C THR A 475 -25.80 22.91 -12.87
N PHE A 476 -26.84 22.42 -12.22
CA PHE A 476 -27.00 21.00 -11.88
C PHE A 476 -28.35 20.51 -12.41
N ASP A 477 -28.33 19.46 -13.22
CA ASP A 477 -29.52 18.95 -13.91
C ASP A 477 -30.41 18.04 -13.05
N GLY A 478 -29.93 17.57 -11.89
CA GLY A 478 -30.74 16.85 -10.90
C GLY A 478 -31.67 17.75 -10.06
N SER A 479 -31.57 19.07 -10.21
CA SER A 479 -32.40 20.03 -9.46
C SER A 479 -33.89 19.82 -9.76
N GLY A 480 -34.65 19.41 -8.74
CA GLY A 480 -36.10 19.18 -8.84
C GLY A 480 -36.49 17.72 -9.09
N ASP A 481 -35.54 16.80 -9.18
CA ASP A 481 -35.81 15.37 -9.15
C ASP A 481 -36.05 14.88 -7.70
N THR A 482 -36.50 13.63 -7.54
CA THR A 482 -36.70 13.00 -6.23
C THR A 482 -36.35 11.52 -6.26
N LEU A 483 -35.31 11.17 -5.52
CA LEU A 483 -34.97 9.79 -5.21
C LEU A 483 -35.91 9.25 -4.12
N SER A 484 -36.21 7.96 -4.20
CA SER A 484 -37.08 7.26 -3.26
C SER A 484 -36.60 5.83 -3.05
N SER A 485 -37.15 5.11 -2.07
CA SER A 485 -36.83 3.69 -1.89
C SER A 485 -37.07 2.81 -3.14
N GLU A 486 -37.92 3.24 -4.08
CA GLU A 486 -38.16 2.50 -5.34
C GLU A 486 -37.09 2.79 -6.41
N ASN A 487 -36.53 4.01 -6.39
CA ASN A 487 -35.44 4.46 -7.26
C ASN A 487 -34.40 5.16 -6.37
N PRO A 488 -33.55 4.38 -5.67
CA PRO A 488 -32.71 4.90 -4.60
C PRO A 488 -31.46 5.63 -5.09
N SER A 489 -31.18 5.59 -6.40
CA SER A 489 -30.04 6.28 -7.00
C SER A 489 -30.36 6.83 -8.38
N ALA A 490 -29.61 7.85 -8.79
CA ALA A 490 -29.64 8.40 -10.14
C ALA A 490 -28.31 9.11 -10.45
N ASP A 491 -27.99 9.17 -11.74
CA ASP A 491 -26.82 9.90 -12.26
C ASP A 491 -27.25 11.24 -12.83
N TYR A 492 -26.46 12.26 -12.55
CA TYR A 492 -26.67 13.65 -12.92
C TYR A 492 -25.36 14.26 -13.41
N GLU A 493 -25.40 15.51 -13.86
CA GLU A 493 -24.24 16.22 -14.39
C GLU A 493 -24.16 17.66 -13.87
N ILE A 494 -22.97 18.01 -13.36
CA ILE A 494 -22.59 19.38 -13.04
C ILE A 494 -22.09 20.05 -14.32
N ASN A 495 -22.79 21.08 -14.74
CA ASN A 495 -22.55 21.78 -15.99
C ASN A 495 -22.10 23.23 -15.75
N TRP A 496 -21.37 23.81 -16.71
CA TRP A 496 -21.04 25.24 -16.71
C TRP A 496 -21.83 26.00 -17.76
N GLN A 497 -22.24 27.22 -17.42
CA GLN A 497 -22.72 28.19 -18.40
C GLN A 497 -21.54 28.80 -19.16
N GLY A 498 -21.23 28.20 -20.31
CA GLY A 498 -20.15 28.61 -21.20
C GLY A 498 -19.03 27.56 -21.27
N GLN A 499 -18.20 27.68 -22.31
CA GLN A 499 -17.11 26.75 -22.55
C GLN A 499 -15.90 27.09 -21.67
N GLY A 500 -15.24 26.05 -21.16
CA GLY A 500 -13.91 26.14 -20.56
C GLY A 500 -12.87 26.56 -21.59
N ILE A 501 -11.72 27.03 -21.09
CA ILE A 501 -10.57 27.38 -21.92
C ILE A 501 -9.49 26.35 -21.61
N ALA A 502 -8.96 25.68 -22.62
CA ALA A 502 -7.89 24.72 -22.41
C ALA A 502 -6.68 25.35 -21.72
N GLY A 503 -6.09 24.62 -20.79
CA GLY A 503 -5.01 25.12 -19.94
C GLY A 503 -5.47 25.85 -18.69
N THR A 504 -6.79 25.97 -18.44
CA THR A 504 -7.31 26.55 -17.19
C THR A 504 -7.58 25.49 -16.14
N ALA A 505 -7.33 25.86 -14.88
CA ALA A 505 -7.64 25.06 -13.70
C ALA A 505 -8.54 25.87 -12.75
N GLY A 506 -9.31 25.19 -11.92
CA GLY A 506 -10.10 25.82 -10.88
C GLY A 506 -10.64 24.81 -9.88
N ARG A 507 -11.54 25.28 -9.02
CA ARG A 507 -12.22 24.47 -8.00
C ARG A 507 -13.72 24.74 -8.06
N LEU A 508 -14.52 23.73 -7.79
CA LEU A 508 -15.93 23.84 -7.47
C LEU A 508 -16.10 23.69 -5.97
N VAL A 509 -16.49 24.77 -5.29
CA VAL A 509 -16.62 24.77 -3.82
C VAL A 509 -18.07 25.06 -3.45
N GLY A 510 -18.63 24.27 -2.53
CA GLY A 510 -19.98 24.49 -2.05
C GLY A 510 -20.56 23.30 -1.31
N ASN A 511 -21.87 23.08 -1.42
CA ASN A 511 -22.55 21.99 -0.73
C ASN A 511 -23.46 21.20 -1.67
N ALA A 512 -23.45 19.89 -1.51
CA ALA A 512 -24.52 18.99 -1.91
C ALA A 512 -25.52 18.85 -0.77
N THR A 513 -26.81 18.88 -1.11
CA THR A 513 -27.90 18.76 -0.13
C THR A 513 -28.99 17.86 -0.65
N CYS A 514 -29.85 17.45 0.28
CA CYS A 514 -30.93 16.52 0.06
C CYS A 514 -32.12 16.96 0.92
N ALA A 515 -33.20 17.44 0.29
CA ALA A 515 -34.41 17.85 1.02
C ALA A 515 -35.37 16.65 1.21
N PRO A 516 -36.23 16.63 2.27
CA PRO A 516 -36.44 17.68 3.28
C PRO A 516 -35.50 17.62 4.50
N GLU A 517 -34.69 16.57 4.64
CA GLU A 517 -33.84 16.32 5.81
C GLU A 517 -32.44 15.84 5.40
N GLY A 518 -31.40 16.39 6.04
CA GLY A 518 -30.01 15.93 5.86
C GLY A 518 -29.00 17.05 6.09
N ALA A 519 -27.90 16.75 6.77
CA ALA A 519 -26.72 17.61 6.73
C ALA A 519 -26.17 17.62 5.31
N GLY A 520 -25.78 18.79 4.80
CA GLY A 520 -25.15 18.88 3.49
C GLY A 520 -23.76 18.27 3.50
N ILE A 521 -23.33 17.74 2.35
CA ILE A 521 -21.95 17.32 2.12
C ILE A 521 -21.22 18.53 1.53
N GLN A 522 -20.19 19.01 2.21
CA GLN A 522 -19.35 20.06 1.66
C GLN A 522 -18.45 19.46 0.56
N LEU A 523 -18.45 20.11 -0.59
CA LEU A 523 -17.69 19.71 -1.77
C LEU A 523 -16.61 20.74 -2.09
N ASP A 524 -15.44 20.25 -2.45
CA ASP A 524 -14.30 20.99 -2.96
C ASP A 524 -13.60 20.16 -4.04
N ILE A 525 -14.03 20.38 -5.30
CA ILE A 525 -13.64 19.56 -6.44
C ILE A 525 -12.68 20.37 -7.33
N PRO A 526 -11.37 20.10 -7.33
CA PRO A 526 -10.44 20.67 -8.29
C PRO A 526 -10.67 20.07 -9.68
N TRP A 527 -10.54 20.92 -10.70
CA TRP A 527 -10.71 20.53 -12.09
C TRP A 527 -9.69 21.23 -12.99
N TYR A 528 -9.38 20.61 -14.12
CA TYR A 528 -8.51 21.15 -15.16
C TYR A 528 -9.08 20.91 -16.56
N VAL A 529 -9.04 21.92 -17.42
CA VAL A 529 -9.53 21.80 -18.81
C VAL A 529 -8.38 21.44 -19.75
N ILE A 530 -8.46 20.25 -20.34
CA ILE A 530 -7.57 19.73 -21.38
C ILE A 530 -8.11 20.05 -22.78
N GLY A 531 -7.24 20.26 -23.79
CA GLY A 531 -7.70 20.47 -25.17
C GLY A 531 -6.78 21.26 -26.08
#